data_AF-A0A960M180-F1
#
_entry.id   AF-A0A960M180-F1
#
_cell.length_a   1.000
_cell.length_b   1.000
_cell.length_c   1.000
_cell.angle_alpha   90.00
_cell.angle_beta   90.00
_cell.angle_gamma   90.00
#
_symmetry.space_group_name_H-M   'P 1'
#
loop_
_entity.id
_entity.type
_entity.pdbx_description
1 polymer ?
#
loop_
_entity_poly.entity_id
_entity_poly.type
_entity_poly.pdbx_seq_one_letter_code
_entity_poly.pdbx_strand_id
1 'polypeptide(L)'
;MGSEIQLQVTDKHIWLAGRDLWPEWRSDLQTRARALREDPLLEPLPPSLKAPSLGEAPNEQAYLDQAAAMLRRKCHVDTLSYPIPHRRGGLGKLQLAVRKFLWKLLKYQHDRMAFRQNLIHSQIVAQLEYQRDEAKRALAELRARVDRLEGNRE
;
A
#
# COMPACT_ATOMS: atom_id res chain seq x y z
N MET A 1 10.30 -6.75 28.23
CA MET A 1 9.25 -7.78 28.03
C MET A 1 8.54 -7.45 26.73
N GLY A 2 8.90 -8.13 25.64
CA GLY A 2 8.37 -7.86 24.31
C GLY A 2 6.95 -8.40 24.19
N SER A 3 5.99 -7.51 23.97
CA SER A 3 4.61 -7.86 23.63
C SER A 3 4.58 -8.47 22.23
N GLU A 4 4.58 -9.79 22.21
CA GLU A 4 4.34 -10.65 21.06
C GLU A 4 2.96 -10.31 20.49
N ILE A 5 2.92 -9.67 19.32
CA ILE A 5 1.68 -9.41 18.59
C ILE A 5 1.18 -10.75 18.06
N GLN A 6 0.40 -11.45 18.89
CA GLN A 6 -0.43 -12.56 18.44
C GLN A 6 -1.49 -11.98 17.51
N LEU A 7 -1.21 -12.05 16.20
CA LEU A 7 -2.24 -11.93 15.17
C LEU A 7 -3.18 -13.14 15.31
N GLN A 8 -4.15 -13.06 16.22
CA GLN A 8 -5.32 -13.93 16.21
C GLN A 8 -6.12 -13.59 14.96
N VAL A 9 -5.85 -14.35 13.91
CA VAL A 9 -6.65 -14.38 12.69
C VAL A 9 -7.68 -15.49 12.91
N THR A 10 -8.78 -15.14 13.55
CA THR A 10 -9.97 -15.98 13.70
C THR A 10 -10.73 -15.97 12.36
N ASP A 11 -10.96 -17.17 11.82
CA ASP A 11 -11.71 -17.52 10.61
C ASP A 11 -11.26 -16.89 9.27
N LYS A 12 -10.32 -17.55 8.59
CA LYS A 12 -10.06 -17.31 7.17
C LYS A 12 -10.34 -18.57 6.36
N HIS A 13 -11.42 -18.54 5.59
CA HIS A 13 -11.67 -19.49 4.51
C HIS A 13 -11.37 -18.81 3.18
N ILE A 14 -10.64 -19.48 2.29
CA ILE A 14 -10.41 -19.00 0.93
C ILE A 14 -11.22 -19.91 0.00
N TRP A 15 -12.35 -19.39 -0.44
CA TRP A 15 -13.23 -20.09 -1.37
C TRP A 15 -12.84 -19.76 -2.80
N LEU A 16 -12.53 -20.79 -3.60
CA LEU A 16 -12.30 -20.66 -5.02
C LEU A 16 -13.18 -21.69 -5.75
N ALA A 17 -14.06 -21.22 -6.63
CA ALA A 17 -15.01 -22.07 -7.36
C ALA A 17 -15.82 -23.04 -6.47
N GLY A 18 -16.28 -22.55 -5.31
CA GLY A 18 -17.09 -23.34 -4.37
C GLY A 18 -16.33 -24.38 -3.54
N ARG A 19 -15.00 -24.44 -3.66
CA ARG A 19 -14.15 -25.30 -2.85
C ARG A 19 -13.33 -24.47 -1.87
N ASP A 20 -13.29 -24.89 -0.61
CA ASP A 20 -12.40 -24.31 0.38
C ASP A 20 -10.96 -24.78 0.11
N LEU A 21 -10.11 -23.84 -0.30
CA LEU A 21 -8.70 -24.08 -0.59
C LEU A 21 -7.80 -23.66 0.59
N TRP A 22 -8.39 -23.21 1.70
CA TRP A 22 -7.63 -22.81 2.89
C TRP A 22 -6.65 -23.88 3.37
N PRO A 23 -7.01 -25.18 3.49
CA PRO A 23 -6.08 -26.20 3.99
C PRO A 23 -4.86 -26.38 3.07
N GLU A 24 -5.06 -26.28 1.76
CA GLU A 24 -4.04 -26.49 0.74
C GLU A 24 -3.08 -25.29 0.66
N TRP A 25 -3.58 -24.08 0.90
CA TRP A 25 -2.81 -22.84 0.69
C TRP A 25 -2.25 -22.25 1.98
N ARG A 26 -2.70 -22.72 3.16
CA ARG A 26 -2.30 -22.18 4.46
C ARG A 26 -0.78 -22.16 4.64
N SER A 27 -0.10 -23.26 4.36
CA SER A 27 1.36 -23.37 4.54
C SER A 27 2.12 -22.45 3.58
N ASP A 28 1.70 -22.37 2.32
CA ASP A 28 2.32 -21.52 1.31
C ASP A 28 2.08 -20.04 1.62
N LEU A 29 0.87 -19.68 2.05
CA LEU A 29 0.53 -18.32 2.49
C LEU A 29 1.28 -17.91 3.75
N GLN A 30 1.43 -18.81 4.73
CA GLN A 30 2.23 -18.54 5.93
C GLN A 30 3.71 -18.35 5.60
N THR A 31 4.25 -19.20 4.72
CA THR A 31 5.65 -19.09 4.26
C THR A 31 5.87 -17.77 3.53
N ARG A 32 4.94 -17.36 2.66
CA ARG A 32 5.00 -16.08 1.96
C ARG A 32 4.82 -14.88 2.90
N ALA A 33 3.87 -14.95 3.84
CA ALA A 33 3.68 -13.90 4.84
C ALA A 33 4.94 -13.71 5.70
N ARG A 34 5.66 -14.80 5.98
CA ARG A 34 6.96 -14.76 6.66
C ARG A 34 8.03 -14.14 5.80
N ALA A 35 8.17 -14.58 4.54
CA ALA A 35 9.12 -14.00 3.59
C ALA A 35 8.89 -12.49 3.38
N LEU A 36 7.63 -12.05 3.31
CA LEU A 36 7.28 -10.63 3.20
C LEU A 36 7.56 -9.84 4.48
N ARG A 37 7.52 -10.46 5.67
CA ARG A 37 7.92 -9.80 6.93
C ARG A 37 9.43 -9.66 7.07
N GLU A 38 10.16 -10.59 6.46
CA GLU A 38 11.63 -10.66 6.51
C GLU A 38 12.27 -9.88 5.34
N ASP A 39 11.49 -9.35 4.40
CA ASP A 39 11.97 -8.54 3.29
C ASP A 39 12.45 -7.16 3.79
N PRO A 40 13.75 -6.85 3.70
CA PRO A 40 14.30 -5.57 4.17
C PRO A 40 13.84 -4.38 3.32
N LEU A 41 13.27 -4.61 2.13
CA LEU A 41 12.72 -3.57 1.27
C LEU A 41 11.27 -3.21 1.62
N LEU A 42 10.58 -4.07 2.39
CA LEU A 42 9.23 -3.79 2.86
C LEU A 42 9.30 -3.09 4.21
N GLU A 43 9.16 -1.77 4.21
CA GLU A 43 9.00 -1.02 5.46
C GLU A 43 7.79 -1.55 6.24
N PRO A 44 7.96 -1.92 7.53
CA PRO A 44 6.85 -2.36 8.35
C PRO A 44 5.77 -1.27 8.38
N LEU A 45 4.51 -1.67 8.16
CA LEU A 45 3.39 -0.72 8.27
C LEU A 45 3.36 -0.19 9.71
N PRO A 46 3.39 1.14 9.92
CA PRO A 46 3.19 1.68 11.24
C PRO A 46 1.77 1.31 11.71
N PRO A 47 1.60 1.00 13.00
CA PRO A 47 0.34 0.50 13.52
C PRO A 47 -0.85 1.46 13.33
N SER A 48 -0.58 2.74 13.07
CA SER A 48 -1.54 3.80 12.77
C SER A 48 -2.09 3.79 11.34
N LEU A 49 -1.47 3.06 10.42
CA LEU A 49 -1.88 2.99 9.01
C LEU A 49 -2.49 1.62 8.72
N LYS A 50 -3.76 1.44 9.04
CA LYS A 50 -4.56 0.29 8.59
C LYS A 50 -5.59 0.80 7.59
N ALA A 51 -5.90 0.06 6.52
CA ALA A 51 -6.96 0.47 5.59
C ALA A 51 -8.31 0.87 6.27
N PRO A 52 -8.75 0.23 7.38
CA PRO A 52 -9.92 0.70 8.15
C PRO A 52 -9.71 1.98 8.98
N SER A 53 -8.48 2.48 9.17
CA SER A 53 -8.19 3.57 10.11
C SER A 53 -8.68 4.94 9.64
N LEU A 54 -8.97 5.12 8.33
CA LEU A 54 -9.56 6.36 7.81
C LEU A 54 -10.92 6.66 8.43
N GLY A 55 -11.72 5.63 8.72
CA GLY A 55 -13.04 5.79 9.35
C GLY A 55 -12.98 6.12 10.85
N GLU A 56 -11.80 6.00 11.47
CA GLU A 56 -11.58 6.22 12.91
C GLU A 56 -11.00 7.62 13.20
N ALA A 57 -10.83 8.46 12.16
CA ALA A 57 -10.25 9.79 12.32
C ALA A 57 -11.18 10.69 13.17
N PRO A 58 -10.66 11.35 14.23
CA PRO A 58 -11.49 12.12 15.17
C PRO A 58 -11.99 13.45 14.60
N ASN A 59 -11.35 13.97 13.54
CA ASN A 59 -11.76 15.19 12.86
C ASN A 59 -11.27 15.18 11.40
N GLU A 60 -11.80 16.11 10.61
CA GLU A 60 -11.48 16.24 9.19
C GLU A 60 -9.98 16.44 8.93
N GLN A 61 -9.30 17.21 9.79
CA GLN A 61 -7.86 17.46 9.63
C GLN A 61 -7.03 16.18 9.82
N ALA A 62 -7.36 15.39 10.83
CA ALA A 62 -6.74 14.10 11.12
C ALA A 62 -7.05 13.08 10.02
N TYR A 63 -8.26 13.14 9.45
CA TYR A 63 -8.63 12.33 8.29
C TYR A 63 -7.75 12.66 7.08
N LEU A 64 -7.63 13.94 6.73
CA LEU A 64 -6.84 14.40 5.59
C LEU A 64 -5.34 14.07 5.76
N ASP A 65 -4.81 14.19 6.97
CA ASP A 65 -3.43 13.84 7.27
C ASP A 65 -3.17 12.32 7.14
N GLN A 66 -4.10 11.49 7.61
CA GLN A 66 -4.03 10.03 7.42
C GLN A 66 -4.20 9.63 5.95
N ALA A 67 -5.12 10.28 5.22
CA ALA A 67 -5.36 10.02 3.81
C ALA A 67 -4.14 10.37 2.94
N ALA A 68 -3.51 11.52 3.19
CA ALA A 68 -2.27 11.91 2.52
C ALA A 68 -1.13 10.91 2.80
N ALA A 69 -0.98 10.47 4.05
CA ALA A 69 0.02 9.46 4.42
C ALA A 69 -0.24 8.10 3.74
N MET A 70 -1.50 7.70 3.58
CA MET A 70 -1.87 6.49 2.83
C MET A 70 -1.58 6.63 1.34
N LEU A 71 -1.94 7.77 0.73
CA LEU A 71 -1.71 8.03 -0.69
C LEU A 71 -0.21 7.99 -1.02
N ARG A 72 0.63 8.61 -0.17
CA ARG A 72 2.09 8.56 -0.33
C ARG A 72 2.64 7.14 -0.37
N ARG A 73 2.12 6.24 0.47
CA ARG A 73 2.55 4.84 0.53
C ARG A 73 1.97 3.97 -0.60
N LYS A 74 0.73 4.23 -1.03
CA LYS A 74 0.05 3.47 -2.08
C LYS A 74 0.20 4.01 -3.49
N CYS A 75 0.93 5.12 -3.68
CA CYS A 75 1.10 5.73 -5.01
C CYS A 75 1.82 4.84 -6.02
N HIS A 76 2.48 3.77 -5.55
CA HIS A 76 3.24 2.86 -6.38
C HIS A 76 2.43 1.61 -6.74
N VAL A 77 2.23 1.40 -8.03
CA VAL A 77 1.77 0.14 -8.61
C VAL A 77 3.00 -0.70 -8.91
N ASP A 78 3.11 -1.85 -8.25
CA ASP A 78 4.18 -2.82 -8.50
C ASP A 78 3.68 -3.96 -9.40
N THR A 79 4.43 -4.25 -10.46
CA THR A 79 4.20 -5.36 -11.39
C THR A 79 5.05 -6.59 -11.00
N LEU A 80 5.14 -6.87 -9.68
CA LEU A 80 5.86 -8.02 -9.14
C LEU A 80 5.54 -9.30 -9.92
N SER A 81 6.59 -10.09 -10.10
CA SER A 81 6.52 -11.32 -10.89
C SER A 81 5.58 -12.32 -10.24
N TYR A 82 4.40 -12.51 -10.81
CA TYR A 82 3.44 -13.51 -10.33
C TYR A 82 3.98 -14.92 -10.60
N PRO A 83 3.96 -15.84 -9.62
CA PRO A 83 4.36 -17.23 -9.85
C PRO A 83 3.34 -17.91 -10.77
N ILE A 84 3.75 -18.25 -11.98
CA ILE A 84 2.89 -18.95 -12.96
C ILE A 84 2.83 -20.44 -12.57
N PRO A 85 1.66 -20.96 -12.13
CA PRO A 85 1.51 -22.38 -11.83
C PRO A 85 1.73 -23.21 -13.10
N HIS A 86 2.48 -24.31 -13.00
CA HIS A 86 2.80 -25.19 -14.12
C HIS A 86 2.68 -26.68 -13.73
N ARG A 87 2.33 -27.53 -14.70
CA ARG A 87 2.27 -28.99 -14.52
C ARG A 87 3.68 -29.57 -14.38
N ARG A 88 3.83 -30.62 -13.55
CA ARG A 88 5.07 -31.38 -13.40
C ARG A 88 5.36 -32.18 -14.67
N GLY A 89 6.60 -32.13 -15.19
CA GLY A 89 7.05 -32.86 -16.39
C GLY A 89 7.76 -32.01 -17.44
N GLY A 90 8.40 -32.63 -18.44
CA GLY A 90 9.16 -31.94 -19.49
C GLY A 90 8.33 -30.98 -20.36
N LEU A 91 7.12 -31.41 -20.75
CA LEU A 91 6.13 -30.57 -21.43
C LEU A 91 5.69 -29.36 -20.60
N GLY A 92 5.57 -29.53 -19.28
CA GLY A 92 5.27 -28.44 -18.35
C GLY A 92 6.38 -27.40 -18.25
N LYS A 93 7.65 -27.83 -18.34
CA LYS A 93 8.81 -26.93 -18.40
C LYS A 93 8.85 -26.13 -19.71
N LEU A 94 8.53 -26.75 -20.85
CA LEU A 94 8.47 -26.06 -22.14
C LEU A 94 7.33 -25.03 -22.16
N GLN A 95 6.13 -25.41 -21.68
CA GLN A 95 5.00 -24.49 -21.58
C GLN A 95 5.30 -23.31 -20.64
N LEU A 96 6.00 -23.57 -19.52
CA LEU A 96 6.45 -22.53 -18.60
C LEU A 96 7.46 -21.59 -19.28
N ALA A 97 8.40 -22.12 -20.06
CA ALA A 97 9.40 -21.32 -20.77
C ALA A 97 8.73 -20.38 -21.80
N VAL A 98 7.78 -20.89 -22.59
CA VAL A 98 7.01 -20.10 -23.56
C VAL A 98 6.19 -19.02 -22.87
N ARG A 99 5.48 -19.37 -21.78
CA ARG A 99 4.71 -18.38 -20.99
C ARG A 99 5.61 -17.33 -20.35
N LYS A 100 6.79 -17.71 -19.84
CA LYS A 100 7.77 -16.76 -19.29
C LYS A 100 8.32 -15.82 -20.35
N PHE A 101 8.58 -16.32 -21.56
CA PHE A 101 9.05 -15.49 -22.67
C PHE A 101 7.98 -14.48 -23.11
N LEU A 102 6.75 -14.94 -23.32
CA LEU A 102 5.59 -14.07 -23.60
C LEU A 102 5.37 -13.05 -22.48
N TRP A 103 5.48 -13.49 -21.22
CA TRP A 103 5.39 -12.61 -20.07
C TRP A 103 6.47 -11.55 -20.08
N LYS A 104 7.75 -11.90 -20.30
CA LYS A 104 8.83 -10.90 -20.40
C LYS A 104 8.57 -9.87 -21.51
N LEU A 105 8.06 -10.32 -22.66
CA LEU A 105 7.78 -9.45 -23.80
C LEU A 105 6.65 -8.45 -23.49
N LEU A 106 5.55 -8.91 -22.87
CA LEU A 106 4.46 -8.04 -22.44
C LEU A 106 4.84 -7.20 -21.21
N LYS A 107 5.64 -7.75 -20.31
CA LYS A 107 6.03 -7.13 -19.04
C LYS A 107 6.74 -5.80 -19.28
N TYR A 108 7.59 -5.70 -20.31
CA TYR A 108 8.25 -4.43 -20.61
C TYR A 108 7.28 -3.27 -20.86
N GLN A 109 6.18 -3.49 -21.58
CA GLN A 109 5.19 -2.45 -21.82
C GLN A 109 4.42 -2.10 -20.55
N HIS A 110 4.02 -3.12 -19.77
CA HIS A 110 3.34 -2.91 -18.49
C HIS A 110 4.23 -2.20 -17.47
N ASP A 111 5.48 -2.60 -17.32
CA ASP A 111 6.46 -1.97 -16.42
C ASP A 111 6.70 -0.52 -16.83
N ARG A 112 6.80 -0.22 -18.13
CA ARG A 112 6.95 1.15 -18.63
C ARG A 112 5.72 2.01 -18.35
N MET A 113 4.52 1.47 -18.52
CA MET A 113 3.28 2.18 -18.19
C MET A 113 3.14 2.39 -16.69
N ALA A 114 3.40 1.36 -15.88
CA ALA A 114 3.36 1.45 -14.42
C ALA A 114 4.38 2.46 -13.90
N PHE A 115 5.61 2.47 -14.43
CA PHE A 115 6.62 3.47 -14.10
C PHE A 115 6.14 4.90 -14.36
N ARG A 116 5.52 5.15 -15.52
CA ARG A 116 4.97 6.48 -15.85
C ARG A 116 3.81 6.85 -14.93
N GLN A 117 2.90 5.92 -14.65
CA GLN A 117 1.79 6.13 -13.72
C GLN A 117 2.30 6.44 -12.31
N ASN A 118 3.30 5.71 -11.84
CA ASN A 118 3.90 5.92 -10.53
C ASN A 118 4.59 7.28 -10.43
N LEU A 119 5.23 7.75 -11.51
CA LEU A 119 5.82 9.07 -11.57
C LEU A 119 4.76 10.19 -11.56
N ILE A 120 3.64 9.99 -12.23
CA ILE A 120 2.51 10.93 -12.19
C ILE A 120 1.86 10.94 -10.80
N HIS A 121 1.63 9.76 -10.21
CA HIS A 121 1.06 9.65 -8.87
C HIS A 121 1.95 10.32 -7.82
N SER A 122 3.28 10.16 -7.90
CA SER A 122 4.19 10.81 -6.97
C SER A 122 4.18 12.33 -7.11
N GLN A 123 4.10 12.85 -8.33
CA GLN A 123 3.96 14.29 -8.59
C GLN A 123 2.65 14.85 -8.02
N ILE A 124 1.53 14.16 -8.27
CA ILE A 124 0.21 14.58 -7.77
C ILE A 124 0.18 14.58 -6.25
N VAL A 125 0.69 13.52 -5.61
CA VAL A 125 0.74 13.43 -4.14
C VAL A 125 1.63 14.53 -3.57
N ALA A 126 2.79 14.79 -4.16
CA ALA A 126 3.68 15.87 -3.72
C ALA A 126 3.01 17.25 -3.84
N GLN A 127 2.27 17.50 -4.92
CA GLN A 127 1.54 18.76 -5.10
C GLN A 127 0.42 18.93 -4.07
N LEU A 128 -0.33 17.87 -3.78
CA LEU A 128 -1.37 17.88 -2.74
C LEU A 128 -0.78 18.13 -1.34
N GLU A 129 0.33 17.47 -1.01
CA GLU A 129 1.05 17.71 0.25
C GLU A 129 1.51 19.17 0.35
N TYR A 130 2.06 19.72 -0.73
CA TYR A 130 2.51 21.12 -0.79
C TYR A 130 1.35 22.11 -0.56
N GLN A 131 0.24 21.95 -1.30
CA GLN A 131 -0.93 22.84 -1.17
C GLN A 131 -1.53 22.78 0.24
N ARG A 132 -1.60 21.59 0.83
CA ARG A 132 -2.06 21.42 2.20
C ARG A 132 -1.17 22.17 3.19
N ASP A 133 0.15 22.02 3.06
CA ASP A 133 1.11 22.63 3.97
C ASP A 133 1.13 24.16 3.82
N GLU A 134 0.96 24.67 2.60
CA GLU A 134 0.79 26.10 2.32
C GLU A 134 -0.50 26.65 2.97
N ALA A 135 -1.63 25.95 2.82
CA ALA A 135 -2.88 26.33 3.46
C ALA A 135 -2.77 26.33 5.00
N LYS A 136 -2.08 25.34 5.59
CA LYS A 136 -1.82 25.29 7.04
C LYS A 136 -1.03 26.52 7.50
N ARG A 137 0.00 26.93 6.75
CA ARG A 137 0.80 28.14 7.06
C ARG A 137 -0.04 29.41 6.96
N ALA A 138 -0.80 29.56 5.89
CA ALA A 138 -1.66 30.73 5.69
C ALA A 138 -2.70 30.87 6.81
N LEU A 139 -3.33 29.76 7.24
CA LEU A 139 -4.27 29.75 8.36
C LEU A 139 -3.60 30.11 9.69
N ALA A 140 -2.39 29.61 9.95
CA ALA A 140 -1.63 29.94 11.15
C ALA A 140 -1.26 31.43 11.20
N GLU A 141 -0.83 31.99 10.07
CA GLU A 141 -0.52 33.41 9.95
C GLU A 141 -1.78 34.28 10.14
N LEU A 142 -2.90 33.89 9.53
CA LEU A 142 -4.16 34.61 9.65
C LEU A 142 -4.67 34.61 11.09
N ARG A 143 -4.61 33.47 11.78
CA ARG A 143 -4.94 33.37 13.22
C ARG A 143 -4.05 34.28 14.05
N ALA A 144 -2.73 34.23 13.85
CA ALA A 144 -1.80 35.11 14.55
C ALA A 144 -2.02 36.61 14.26
N ARG A 145 -2.59 36.96 13.10
CA ARG A 145 -2.99 38.35 12.80
C ARG A 145 -4.29 38.73 13.52
N VAL A 146 -5.28 37.83 13.54
CA VAL A 146 -6.54 38.05 14.27
C VAL A 146 -6.26 38.23 15.76
N ASP A 147 -5.48 37.33 16.37
CA ASP A 147 -5.14 37.40 17.79
C ASP A 147 -4.44 38.72 18.16
N ARG A 148 -3.55 39.21 17.29
CA ARG A 148 -2.89 40.53 17.46
C ARG A 148 -3.86 41.70 17.36
N LEU A 149 -4.86 41.61 16.49
CA LEU A 149 -5.84 42.68 16.28
C LEU A 149 -6.91 42.69 17.38
N GLU A 150 -7.30 41.52 17.88
CA GLU A 150 -8.23 41.36 19.00
C GLU A 150 -7.56 41.77 20.32
N GLY A 151 -6.29 41.39 20.54
CA GLY A 151 -5.52 41.82 21.72
C GLY A 151 -5.17 43.31 21.78
N ASN A 152 -5.31 44.05 20.67
CA ASN A 152 -5.16 45.51 20.62
C ASN A 152 -6.49 46.25 20.83
N ARG A 153 -7.60 45.53 20.98
CA ARG A 153 -8.96 46.08 21.15
C ARG A 153 -9.45 46.09 22.59
N GLU A 154 -8.70 45.48 23.51
CA GLU A 154 -8.84 45.61 24.97
C GLU A 154 -7.92 46.72 25.50
#